data_AF-A0A2V8LGR6-F1
#
_entry.id   AF-A0A2V8LGR6-F1
#
_cell.length_a   1.000
_cell.length_b   1.000
_cell.length_c   1.000
_cell.angle_alpha   90.00
_cell.angle_beta   90.00
_cell.angle_gamma   90.00
#
_symmetry.space_group_name_H-M   'P 1'
#
loop_
_entity.id
_entity.type
_entity.pdbx_description
1 polymer ?
#
loop_
_entity_poly.entity_id
_entity_poly.type
_entity_poly.pdbx_seq_one_letter_code
_entity_poly.pdbx_strand_id
1 'polypeptide(L)'
;MKPWFTAAVLTAIIVTVSSSLSTQWPLHPIPGVPKGPDGKPNLNAPAPRGADGKPDLSGIWIRYDGPEPNGTAPSQAPLVKGGNAGAGFKDGLPFQPWAAALQKKRAASEGLNDPDGLCLPQGPLQYHIDPQPLQIHQMPGRILYISESNYGLRTIYTGHRRFKRGAASIGARFRGFRDVV
;
A
#
# COMPACT_ATOMS: atom_id res chain seq x y z
N MET A 1 -39.71 -37.34 22.76
CA MET A 1 -39.46 -37.40 21.30
C MET A 1 -38.47 -38.51 21.03
N LYS A 2 -38.68 -39.34 20.00
CA LYS A 2 -37.85 -40.52 19.70
C LYS A 2 -36.49 -40.03 19.16
N PRO A 3 -35.33 -40.58 19.57
CA PRO A 3 -34.00 -40.03 19.27
C PRO A 3 -33.67 -39.90 17.77
N TRP A 4 -34.32 -40.68 16.92
CA TRP A 4 -34.18 -40.59 15.46
C TRP A 4 -34.80 -39.30 14.88
N PHE A 5 -35.87 -38.77 15.47
CA PHE A 5 -36.47 -37.50 15.03
C PHE A 5 -35.55 -36.32 15.33
N THR A 6 -34.93 -36.29 16.51
CA THR A 6 -33.95 -35.24 16.86
C THR A 6 -32.71 -35.31 15.96
N ALA A 7 -32.25 -36.51 15.62
CA ALA A 7 -31.14 -36.68 14.68
C ALA A 7 -31.50 -36.20 13.26
N ALA A 8 -32.71 -36.52 12.77
CA ALA A 8 -33.17 -36.10 11.45
C ALA A 8 -33.29 -34.57 11.34
N VAL A 9 -33.82 -33.91 12.38
CA VAL A 9 -33.94 -32.45 12.43
C VAL A 9 -32.57 -31.77 12.47
N LEU A 10 -31.63 -32.26 13.29
CA LEU A 10 -30.27 -31.70 13.33
C LEU A 10 -29.55 -31.86 11.99
N THR A 11 -29.71 -33.01 11.32
CA THR A 11 -29.11 -33.25 10.00
C THR A 11 -29.68 -32.29 8.96
N ALA A 12 -31.00 -32.07 8.96
CA ALA A 12 -31.65 -31.13 8.04
C ALA A 12 -31.20 -29.68 8.26
N ILE A 13 -30.99 -29.27 9.53
CA ILE A 13 -30.45 -27.94 9.87
C ILE A 13 -29.01 -27.78 9.39
N ILE A 14 -28.15 -28.79 9.59
CA ILE A 14 -26.74 -28.75 9.14
C ILE A 14 -26.65 -28.64 7.62
N VAL A 15 -27.50 -29.38 6.89
CA VAL A 15 -27.53 -29.35 5.42
C VAL A 15 -28.02 -27.99 4.91
N THR A 16 -29.03 -27.39 5.54
CA THR A 16 -29.55 -26.07 5.12
C THR A 16 -28.60 -24.93 5.42
N VAL A 17 -27.86 -24.97 6.54
CA VAL A 17 -26.87 -23.93 6.89
C VAL A 17 -25.60 -24.04 6.03
N SER A 18 -25.23 -25.24 5.57
CA SER A 18 -24.01 -25.48 4.76
C SER A 18 -24.02 -24.78 3.40
N SER A 19 -25.19 -24.50 2.82
CA SER A 19 -25.31 -23.75 1.55
C SER A 19 -24.78 -22.31 1.64
N SER A 20 -24.53 -21.79 2.85
CA SER A 20 -24.00 -20.44 3.07
C SER A 20 -22.49 -20.32 2.77
N LEU A 21 -21.75 -21.44 2.69
CA LEU A 21 -20.29 -21.42 2.45
C LEU A 21 -19.90 -21.06 1.01
N SER A 22 -20.81 -21.18 0.03
CA SER A 22 -20.55 -20.80 -1.37
C SER A 22 -20.64 -19.29 -1.63
N THR A 23 -20.79 -18.50 -0.57
CA THR A 23 -20.82 -17.02 -0.60
C THR A 23 -19.55 -16.41 0.01
N GLN A 24 -18.45 -17.17 0.06
CA GLN A 24 -17.14 -16.57 0.28
C GLN A 24 -16.79 -15.74 -0.95
N TRP A 25 -16.83 -14.41 -0.80
CA TRP A 25 -16.53 -13.42 -1.84
C TRP A 25 -15.41 -13.93 -2.75
N PRO A 26 -15.67 -14.13 -4.06
CA PRO A 26 -14.63 -14.61 -4.95
C PRO A 26 -13.47 -13.60 -4.92
N LEU A 27 -12.26 -14.12 -4.71
CA LEU A 27 -11.02 -13.37 -4.90
C LEU A 27 -11.11 -12.61 -6.22
N HIS A 28 -11.02 -11.27 -6.18
CA HIS A 28 -11.11 -10.43 -7.37
C HIS A 28 -9.92 -10.71 -8.30
N PRO A 29 -10.09 -11.50 -9.38
CA PRO A 29 -8.98 -11.90 -10.20
C PRO A 29 -8.64 -10.75 -11.14
N ILE A 30 -7.40 -10.27 -11.09
CA ILE A 30 -6.94 -9.23 -12.00
C ILE A 30 -6.87 -9.84 -13.42
N PRO A 31 -7.62 -9.30 -14.41
CA PRO A 31 -7.55 -9.79 -15.78
C PRO A 31 -6.13 -9.64 -16.35
N GLY A 32 -5.69 -10.61 -17.14
CA GLY A 32 -4.42 -10.53 -17.86
C GLY A 32 -3.16 -10.88 -17.06
N VAL A 33 -3.28 -11.30 -15.78
CA VAL A 33 -2.14 -11.85 -15.04
C VAL A 33 -1.67 -13.15 -15.71
N PRO A 34 -0.42 -13.22 -16.19
CA PRO A 34 0.11 -14.45 -16.78
C PRO A 34 0.09 -15.58 -15.75
N LYS A 35 -0.48 -16.73 -16.13
CA LYS A 35 -0.59 -17.90 -15.26
C LYS A 35 0.32 -19.03 -15.76
N GLY A 36 0.84 -19.81 -14.82
CA GLY A 36 1.55 -21.05 -15.11
C GLY A 36 0.59 -22.20 -15.48
N PRO A 37 1.14 -23.37 -15.86
CA PRO A 37 0.35 -24.58 -16.10
C PRO A 37 -0.46 -25.06 -14.89
N ASP A 38 -0.05 -24.67 -13.67
CA ASP A 38 -0.72 -24.95 -12.41
C ASP A 38 -1.88 -23.97 -12.10
N GLY A 39 -2.15 -23.01 -12.99
CA GLY A 39 -3.18 -21.99 -12.84
C GLY A 39 -2.81 -20.86 -11.86
N LYS A 40 -1.62 -20.87 -11.27
CA LYS A 40 -1.14 -19.82 -10.36
C LYS A 40 -0.45 -18.68 -11.13
N PRO A 41 -0.35 -17.47 -10.55
CA PRO A 41 0.41 -16.38 -11.17
C PRO A 41 1.86 -16.78 -11.45
N ASN A 42 2.31 -16.58 -12.68
CA ASN A 42 3.69 -16.84 -13.08
C ASN A 42 4.56 -15.62 -12.74
N LEU A 43 5.32 -15.71 -11.64
CA LEU A 43 6.22 -14.63 -11.19
C LEU A 43 7.45 -14.43 -12.08
N ASN A 44 7.71 -15.32 -13.05
CA ASN A 44 8.80 -15.20 -14.02
C ASN A 44 8.33 -14.62 -15.37
N ALA A 45 7.04 -14.29 -15.52
CA ALA A 45 6.55 -13.68 -16.74
C ALA A 45 7.10 -12.24 -16.89
N PRO A 46 7.27 -11.74 -18.14
CA PRO A 46 7.62 -10.35 -18.36
C PRO A 46 6.63 -9.40 -17.69
N ALA A 47 7.13 -8.28 -17.16
CA ALA A 47 6.27 -7.26 -16.59
C ALA A 47 5.23 -6.78 -17.63
N PRO A 48 3.95 -6.60 -17.23
CA PRO A 48 2.93 -6.01 -18.10
C PRO A 48 3.39 -4.67 -18.66
N ARG A 49 3.04 -4.40 -19.92
CA ARG A 49 3.37 -3.15 -20.60
C ARG A 49 2.12 -2.49 -21.16
N GLY A 50 2.07 -1.17 -21.03
CA GLY A 50 1.02 -0.34 -21.60
C GLY A 50 1.14 -0.20 -23.12
N ALA A 51 0.15 0.45 -23.72
CA ALA A 51 0.12 0.71 -25.17
C ALA A 51 1.30 1.56 -25.68
N ASP A 52 1.97 2.31 -24.79
CA ASP A 52 3.16 3.09 -25.10
C ASP A 52 4.48 2.30 -24.94
N GLY A 53 4.39 1.00 -24.68
CA GLY A 53 5.55 0.11 -24.50
C GLY A 53 6.27 0.27 -23.15
N LYS A 54 5.78 1.14 -22.26
CA LYS A 54 6.32 1.30 -20.90
C LYS A 54 5.70 0.28 -19.94
N PRO A 55 6.36 -0.01 -18.80
CA PRO A 55 5.77 -0.85 -17.77
C PRO A 55 4.42 -0.31 -17.30
N ASP A 56 3.41 -1.18 -17.26
CA ASP A 56 2.10 -0.88 -16.69
C ASP A 56 2.11 -1.19 -15.19
N LEU A 57 1.97 -0.15 -14.38
CA LEU A 57 1.90 -0.22 -12.92
C LEU A 57 0.46 -0.29 -12.41
N SER A 58 -0.54 -0.33 -13.31
CA SER A 58 -1.94 -0.38 -12.91
C SER A 58 -2.26 -1.67 -12.18
N GLY A 59 -2.99 -1.58 -11.07
CA GLY A 59 -3.33 -2.73 -10.27
C GLY A 59 -3.48 -2.40 -8.80
N ILE A 60 -3.81 -3.43 -8.02
CA ILE A 60 -3.83 -3.38 -6.56
C ILE A 60 -2.47 -3.89 -6.08
N TRP A 61 -1.80 -3.08 -5.29
CA TRP A 61 -0.51 -3.36 -4.69
C TRP A 61 -0.67 -3.41 -3.19
N ILE A 62 0.07 -4.32 -2.56
CA ILE A 62 0.21 -4.36 -1.11
C ILE A 62 1.69 -4.45 -0.80
N ARG A 63 2.12 -3.80 0.27
CA ARG A 63 3.49 -3.95 0.74
C ARG A 63 3.71 -5.41 1.14
N TYR A 64 4.80 -5.99 0.69
CA TYR A 64 5.26 -7.30 1.13
C TYR A 64 6.42 -7.12 2.12
N ASP A 65 6.18 -7.49 3.39
CA ASP A 65 7.20 -7.41 4.46
C ASP A 65 8.01 -8.70 4.63
N GLY A 66 7.69 -9.74 3.86
CA GLY A 66 8.41 -11.01 3.88
C GLY A 66 9.77 -10.90 3.16
N PRO A 67 10.67 -11.87 3.38
CA PRO A 67 11.88 -11.99 2.57
C PRO A 67 11.50 -12.18 1.10
N GLU A 68 12.13 -11.40 0.22
CA GLU A 68 11.87 -11.52 -1.22
C GLU A 68 12.17 -12.93 -1.71
N PRO A 69 11.30 -13.54 -2.54
CA PRO A 69 11.46 -14.93 -3.00
C PRO A 69 12.81 -15.23 -3.64
N ASN A 70 13.44 -14.22 -4.27
CA ASN A 70 14.72 -14.34 -4.97
C ASN A 70 15.89 -13.65 -4.23
N GLY A 71 15.68 -13.28 -2.95
CA GLY A 71 16.60 -12.44 -2.20
C GLY A 71 16.59 -10.98 -2.67
N THR A 72 17.09 -10.08 -1.81
CA THR A 72 17.17 -8.66 -2.14
C THR A 72 18.27 -8.41 -3.16
N ALA A 73 17.94 -7.76 -4.27
CA ALA A 73 18.93 -7.45 -5.29
C ALA A 73 20.01 -6.51 -4.71
N PRO A 74 21.30 -6.66 -5.08
CA PRO A 74 22.40 -5.88 -4.49
C PRO A 74 22.31 -4.36 -4.73
N SER A 75 21.43 -3.90 -5.62
CA SER A 75 21.18 -2.47 -5.90
C SER A 75 19.83 -1.97 -5.35
N GLN A 76 19.14 -2.77 -4.55
CA GLN A 76 17.80 -2.43 -4.07
C GLN A 76 17.86 -1.47 -2.88
N ALA A 77 16.96 -0.49 -2.88
CA ALA A 77 16.81 0.40 -1.74
C ALA A 77 16.44 -0.40 -0.48
N PRO A 78 16.95 -0.02 0.71
CA PRO A 78 16.60 -0.69 1.95
C PRO A 78 15.09 -0.76 2.18
N LEU A 79 14.61 -1.90 2.68
CA LEU A 79 13.20 -2.09 2.96
C LEU A 79 12.72 -1.13 4.06
N VAL A 80 11.54 -0.57 3.83
CA VAL A 80 10.87 0.30 4.79
C VAL A 80 9.71 -0.46 5.43
N LYS A 81 9.50 -0.28 6.74
CA LYS A 81 8.39 -0.88 7.48
C LYS A 81 7.40 0.18 7.95
N GLY A 82 6.13 -0.21 8.06
CA GLY A 82 5.11 0.61 8.72
C GLY A 82 5.57 1.01 10.12
N GLY A 83 5.46 2.30 10.44
CA GLY A 83 5.92 2.88 11.70
C GLY A 83 7.44 3.12 11.82
N ASN A 84 8.27 2.52 10.96
CA ASN A 84 9.72 2.77 10.95
C ASN A 84 10.30 2.83 9.53
N ALA A 85 10.34 4.05 9.00
CA ALA A 85 10.95 4.37 7.71
C ALA A 85 12.44 3.97 7.59
N GLY A 86 13.13 3.84 8.72
CA GLY A 86 14.55 3.50 8.80
C GLY A 86 14.86 2.02 8.98
N ALA A 87 13.85 1.13 9.02
CA ALA A 87 14.02 -0.25 9.44
C ALA A 87 15.04 -1.05 8.63
N GLY A 88 15.18 -0.78 7.33
CA GLY A 88 16.15 -1.45 6.47
C GLY A 88 17.55 -0.83 6.48
N PHE A 89 17.74 0.34 7.10
CA PHE A 89 19.02 1.02 7.14
C PHE A 89 19.83 0.55 8.35
N LYS A 90 21.09 0.13 8.12
CA LYS A 90 21.97 -0.40 9.16
C LYS A 90 22.10 0.55 10.36
N ASP A 91 22.29 1.84 10.09
CA ASP A 91 22.47 2.88 11.10
C ASP A 91 21.21 3.76 11.27
N GLY A 92 20.07 3.33 10.72
CA GLY A 92 18.85 4.11 10.63
C GLY A 92 18.90 5.21 9.57
N LEU A 93 17.91 6.11 9.61
CA LEU A 93 17.87 7.26 8.69
C LEU A 93 18.91 8.32 9.10
N PRO A 94 19.58 8.97 8.13
CA PRO A 94 20.61 9.98 8.40
C PRO A 94 19.99 11.31 8.85
N PHE A 95 19.45 11.34 10.05
CA PHE A 95 18.84 12.54 10.62
C PHE A 95 19.91 13.55 11.06
N GLN A 96 19.61 14.83 10.84
CA GLN A 96 20.29 15.91 11.55
C GLN A 96 20.06 15.74 13.07
N PRO A 97 20.98 16.15 13.96
CA PRO A 97 20.85 15.93 15.40
C PRO A 97 19.54 16.44 16.01
N TRP A 98 19.09 17.63 15.56
CA TRP A 98 17.81 18.20 15.98
C TRP A 98 16.61 17.37 15.50
N ALA A 99 16.70 16.78 14.31
CA ALA A 99 15.63 15.97 13.72
C ALA A 99 15.53 14.60 14.42
N ALA A 100 16.67 14.00 14.77
CA ALA A 100 16.71 12.78 15.59
C ALA A 100 16.10 13.01 16.97
N ALA A 101 16.44 14.13 17.63
CA ALA A 101 15.85 14.50 18.92
C ALA A 101 14.33 14.73 18.80
N LEU A 102 13.88 15.40 17.73
CA LEU A 102 12.45 15.62 17.47
C LEU A 102 11.71 14.31 17.18
N GLN A 103 12.30 13.42 16.39
CA GLN A 103 11.73 12.10 16.12
C GLN A 103 11.57 11.30 17.42
N LYS A 104 12.60 11.26 18.28
CA LYS A 104 12.54 10.61 19.59
C LYS A 104 11.45 11.19 20.48
N LYS A 105 11.33 12.53 20.51
CA LYS A 105 10.27 13.23 21.26
C LYS A 105 8.88 12.85 20.76
N ARG A 106 8.67 12.76 19.44
CA ARG A 106 7.39 12.38 18.83
C ARG A 106 7.06 10.90 19.03
N ALA A 107 8.06 10.03 18.93
CA ALA A 107 7.92 8.60 19.20
C ALA A 107 7.44 8.37 20.65
N ALA A 108 8.01 9.09 21.62
CA ALA A 108 7.60 9.02 23.03
C ALA A 108 6.16 9.53 23.29
N SER A 109 5.51 10.18 22.32
CA SER A 109 4.09 10.57 22.41
C SER A 109 3.13 9.51 21.85
N GLU A 110 3.65 8.32 21.46
CA GLU A 110 2.85 7.15 21.06
C GLU A 110 1.76 7.47 20.02
N GLY A 111 2.11 8.30 19.03
CA GLY A 111 1.18 8.66 17.95
C GLY A 111 0.10 9.69 18.31
N LEU A 112 0.18 10.35 19.47
CA LEU A 112 -0.78 11.40 19.88
C LEU A 112 -0.99 12.50 18.82
N ASN A 113 0.08 12.85 18.10
CA ASN A 113 0.07 13.87 17.05
C ASN A 113 0.12 13.26 15.63
N ASP A 114 -0.16 11.97 15.50
CA ASP A 114 -0.26 11.32 14.20
C ASP A 114 -1.58 11.76 13.52
N PRO A 115 -1.56 12.21 12.26
CA PRO A 115 -2.77 12.62 11.56
C PRO A 115 -3.83 11.51 11.51
N ASP A 116 -3.42 10.25 11.45
CA ASP A 116 -4.33 9.12 11.36
C ASP A 116 -5.20 8.97 12.62
N GLY A 117 -4.58 9.12 13.80
CA GLY A 117 -5.29 9.12 15.09
C GLY A 117 -6.18 10.36 15.29
N LEU A 118 -5.96 11.43 14.52
CA LEU A 118 -6.73 12.68 14.56
C LEU A 118 -7.82 12.74 13.48
N CYS A 119 -8.10 11.64 12.78
CA CYS A 119 -9.02 11.60 11.62
C CYS A 119 -8.63 12.61 10.52
N LEU A 120 -7.35 12.92 10.40
CA LEU A 120 -6.78 13.75 9.33
C LEU A 120 -6.12 12.86 8.28
N PRO A 121 -6.05 13.29 7.02
CA PRO A 121 -5.36 12.52 5.98
C PRO A 121 -3.90 12.25 6.34
N GLN A 122 -3.46 11.02 6.15
CA GLN A 122 -2.07 10.63 6.40
C GLN A 122 -1.12 11.35 5.43
N GLY A 123 0.17 11.38 5.78
CA GLY A 123 1.21 11.91 4.91
C GLY A 123 1.52 10.98 3.73
N PRO A 124 2.12 11.48 2.63
CA PRO A 124 2.51 10.63 1.49
C PRO A 124 3.40 9.46 1.89
N LEU A 125 4.38 9.66 2.78
CA LEU A 125 5.24 8.57 3.25
C LEU A 125 4.43 7.49 3.95
N GLN A 126 3.54 7.89 4.87
CA GLN A 126 2.70 6.99 5.66
C GLN A 126 1.80 6.15 4.73
N TYR A 127 1.13 6.78 3.76
CA TYR A 127 0.34 6.07 2.74
C TYR A 127 1.12 5.05 1.89
N HIS A 128 2.44 5.17 1.74
CA HIS A 128 3.26 4.21 0.98
C HIS A 128 3.81 3.08 1.87
N ILE A 129 3.90 3.30 3.17
CA ILE A 129 4.45 2.34 4.14
C ILE A 129 3.36 1.74 5.04
N ASP A 130 2.11 2.10 4.79
CA ASP A 130 0.93 1.49 5.40
C ASP A 130 0.76 0.06 4.88
N PRO A 131 0.46 -0.94 5.73
CA PRO A 131 0.25 -2.33 5.29
C PRO A 131 -1.00 -2.52 4.43
N GLN A 132 -1.88 -1.51 4.35
CA GLN A 132 -3.09 -1.60 3.56
C GLN A 132 -2.81 -1.52 2.05
N PRO A 133 -3.62 -2.21 1.24
CA PRO A 133 -3.57 -2.10 -0.21
C PRO A 133 -3.65 -0.65 -0.72
N LEU A 134 -2.98 -0.43 -1.85
CA LEU A 134 -3.10 0.76 -2.68
C LEU A 134 -3.47 0.33 -4.09
N GLN A 135 -4.21 1.18 -4.80
CA GLN A 135 -4.57 0.96 -6.18
C GLN A 135 -3.96 2.04 -7.06
N ILE A 136 -3.33 1.60 -8.15
CA ILE A 136 -2.76 2.49 -9.16
C ILE A 136 -3.60 2.36 -10.43
N HIS A 137 -3.95 3.50 -11.01
CA HIS A 137 -4.51 3.58 -12.36
C HIS A 137 -3.62 4.48 -13.22
N GLN A 138 -2.90 3.87 -14.15
CA GLN A 138 -2.13 4.62 -15.13
C GLN A 138 -3.03 4.99 -16.31
N MET A 139 -3.07 6.28 -16.62
CA MET A 139 -3.82 6.82 -17.75
C MET A 139 -2.87 7.72 -18.58
N PRO A 140 -3.20 8.00 -19.85
CA PRO A 140 -2.45 8.98 -20.62
C PRO A 140 -2.34 10.32 -19.89
N GLY A 141 -1.13 10.73 -19.54
CA GLY A 141 -0.80 12.02 -18.90
C GLY A 141 -1.06 12.13 -17.39
N ARG A 142 -1.54 11.07 -16.72
CA ARG A 142 -1.72 11.07 -15.25
C ARG A 142 -1.71 9.66 -14.66
N ILE A 143 -1.33 9.57 -13.39
CA ILE A 143 -1.46 8.38 -12.56
C ILE A 143 -2.37 8.74 -11.39
N LEU A 144 -3.42 7.95 -11.19
CA LEU A 144 -4.22 8.00 -9.98
C LEU A 144 -3.68 6.96 -9.00
N TYR A 145 -3.44 7.38 -7.78
CA TYR A 145 -2.99 6.55 -6.68
C TYR A 145 -4.02 6.67 -5.56
N ILE A 146 -4.62 5.53 -5.20
CA ILE A 146 -5.68 5.43 -4.21
C ILE A 146 -5.14 4.55 -3.09
N SER A 147 -5.06 5.07 -1.87
CA SER A 147 -4.76 4.31 -0.67
C SER A 147 -6.05 3.84 -0.03
N GLU A 148 -6.11 2.56 0.36
CA GLU A 148 -7.21 2.08 1.21
C GLU A 148 -7.15 2.73 2.60
N SER A 149 -5.94 2.91 3.13
CA SER A 149 -5.72 3.64 4.38
C SER A 149 -6.27 5.05 4.27
N ASN A 150 -7.16 5.42 5.20
CA ASN A 150 -7.75 6.75 5.37
C ASN A 150 -8.24 7.39 4.05
N TYR A 151 -8.71 6.55 3.11
CA TYR A 151 -9.22 6.94 1.79
C TYR A 151 -8.33 7.95 1.03
N GLY A 152 -7.01 7.80 1.15
CA GLY A 152 -6.04 8.72 0.56
C GLY A 152 -6.11 8.73 -0.97
N LEU A 153 -6.22 9.93 -1.56
CA LEU A 153 -6.22 10.11 -3.02
C LEU A 153 -5.05 10.99 -3.45
N ARG A 154 -4.29 10.53 -4.44
CA ARG A 154 -3.24 11.33 -5.06
C ARG A 154 -3.30 11.23 -6.58
N THR A 155 -3.29 12.38 -7.25
CA THR A 155 -3.11 12.46 -8.70
C THR A 155 -1.71 12.94 -9.02
N ILE A 156 -0.99 12.17 -9.83
CA ILE A 156 0.35 12.50 -10.32
C ILE A 156 0.23 12.80 -11.81
N TYR A 157 0.44 14.04 -12.21
CA TYR A 157 0.43 14.42 -13.62
C TYR A 157 1.78 14.12 -14.27
N THR A 158 1.78 13.37 -15.37
CA THR A 158 3.01 12.90 -16.05
C THR A 158 3.32 13.69 -17.34
N GLY A 159 2.46 14.64 -17.71
CA GLY A 159 2.68 15.48 -18.90
C GLY A 159 3.63 16.66 -18.67
N HIS A 160 4.23 17.17 -19.76
CA HIS A 160 5.17 18.32 -19.78
C HIS A 160 4.57 19.70 -19.43
N ARG A 161 3.40 19.76 -18.77
CA ARG A 161 2.87 21.04 -18.32
C ARG A 161 3.78 21.57 -17.22
N ARG A 162 4.54 22.63 -17.53
CA ARG A 162 5.35 23.35 -16.55
C ARG A 162 4.49 23.59 -15.31
N PHE A 163 4.94 23.09 -14.17
CA PHE A 163 4.35 23.42 -12.88
C PHE A 163 4.30 24.96 -12.78
N LYS A 164 3.10 25.54 -12.88
CA LYS A 164 2.90 26.98 -12.67
C LYS A 164 3.25 27.24 -11.21
N ARG A 165 4.47 27.69 -10.97
CA ARG A 165 4.98 28.13 -9.67
C ARG A 165 4.13 29.34 -9.24
N GLY A 166 2.98 29.09 -8.61
CA GLY A 166 2.01 30.16 -8.33
C GLY A 166 0.69 29.74 -7.68
N ALA A 167 0.29 28.48 -7.73
CA ALA A 167 -0.81 28.00 -6.88
C ALA A 167 -0.24 27.66 -5.50
N ALA A 168 -0.37 28.60 -4.56
CA ALA A 168 -0.06 28.37 -3.16
C ALA A 168 -0.87 27.17 -2.66
N SER A 169 -0.23 26.00 -2.57
CA SER A 169 -0.62 25.05 -1.54
C SER A 169 -0.51 25.78 -0.21
N ILE A 170 -1.56 25.78 0.60
CA ILE A 170 -1.51 26.21 2.00
C ILE A 170 -0.43 25.35 2.67
N GLY A 171 0.77 25.90 2.68
CA GLY A 171 1.98 25.30 3.19
C GLY A 171 2.56 26.31 4.13
N ALA A 172 2.54 25.99 5.42
CA ALA A 172 3.27 26.71 6.43
C ALA A 172 4.69 27.00 5.90
N ARG A 173 5.02 28.28 5.93
CA ARG A 173 6.23 28.86 5.36
C ARG A 173 7.46 28.34 6.10
N PHE A 174 8.02 27.20 5.69
CA PHE A 174 9.37 26.83 6.08
C PHE A 174 10.36 27.76 5.36
N ARG A 175 10.70 28.88 6.00
CA ARG A 175 11.92 29.64 5.69
C ARG A 175 13.09 28.86 6.30
N GLY A 176 14.12 28.61 5.51
CA GLY A 176 15.41 28.17 6.03
C GLY A 176 16.02 26.98 5.30
N PHE A 177 16.09 27.03 3.97
CA PHE A 177 17.00 26.18 3.21
C PHE A 177 17.49 26.96 1.98
N ARG A 178 18.24 28.02 2.27
CA ARG A 178 19.26 28.55 1.37
C ARG A 178 20.54 28.53 2.18
N ASP A 179 21.60 28.06 1.54
CA ASP A 179 22.99 28.04 2.00
C ASP A 179 23.42 26.74 2.70
N VAL A 180 23.56 25.66 1.92
CA VAL A 180 24.73 24.76 1.98
C VAL A 180 24.97 24.24 0.56
N VAL A 181 25.94 24.86 -0.14
CA VAL A 181 26.80 24.22 -1.14
C VAL A 181 28.08 23.87 -0.40
#